data_AF-A0A8B6E635-F1
#
_entry.id   AF-A0A8B6E635-F1
#
_cell.length_a   1.000
_cell.length_b   1.000
_cell.length_c   1.000
_cell.angle_alpha   90.00
_cell.angle_beta   90.00
_cell.angle_gamma   90.00
#
_symmetry.space_group_name_H-M   'P 1'
#
loop_
_entity.id
_entity.type
_entity.pdbx_description
1 polymer ?
#
loop_
_entity_poly.entity_id
_entity_poly.type
_entity_poly.pdbx_seq_one_letter_code
_entity_poly.pdbx_strand_id
1 'polypeptide(L)'
;NKVTTDKHIALETSAAQEQALLYEQSDLRIEVVELNRLAAIKADEREQKARDFMRAEIRFHKAEEDLQTKDLQIADHRKKEKEMETKLKEFAKLYDVIKNERNKCVNLIQTSTQKAAEMKEKIKMLQNEIEILRHTVNDKDKILQNQRLKHMTNIVKRDSLLNELSKQKAVYMEMKAQQDQQKMDMSKLNMMINQGEEESTRLRDMYSKELKKRNDRGLKLIQIEEEVATFYEKVNIEDQLIRNGNVELQTREEEIRFLNMQMSEDKRSIELLRKMVPQKRALEQEREILQMQLEQCQERMVELFKELEDPKNVDRVRYLEGKDPTPTELHEKIEGLEMRLAEKEEHLLEKDLIFEQVTRLAERVKKKAESGKEDTLELAKKVNDLQAKIKETTRKMMAMVSELSMNQANALKLQQNLKEKEAELEQCYIRMEKGEPPNDDYERAWLRMLRDGEIRQRDKEEIRLQEDEEEQYKIAGGVTTTAEPRPNAYIPDDDSELPIPRPYGKHAPFKPSEPGSTMRHILNVLSLNRSLQLCHETDPDSCVLEQIITAVSWDRLLQLYPGTDYYSCILGQILTVVSWNRLLQLYPGTDYYSCILGQIITVVHWNRF
;
A
#
# COMPACT_ATOMS: atom_id res chain seq x y z
N ASN A 1 170.03 -182.37 79.38
CA ASN A 1 169.10 -182.48 78.22
C ASN A 1 167.70 -182.00 78.61
N LYS A 2 167.32 -180.77 78.20
CA LYS A 2 165.95 -180.16 78.12
C LYS A 2 166.06 -178.62 78.16
N VAL A 3 166.66 -177.99 77.13
CA VAL A 3 166.86 -176.52 77.08
C VAL A 3 166.59 -175.93 75.68
N THR A 4 166.17 -176.73 74.70
CA THR A 4 166.17 -176.34 73.27
C THR A 4 164.81 -176.24 72.57
N THR A 5 163.68 -176.51 73.25
CA THR A 5 162.33 -176.46 72.64
C THR A 5 161.59 -175.13 72.81
N ASP A 6 161.71 -174.46 73.95
CA ASP A 6 160.75 -173.40 74.33
C ASP A 6 160.95 -172.07 73.59
N LYS A 7 162.07 -171.88 72.88
CA LYS A 7 162.36 -170.65 72.12
C LYS A 7 161.79 -170.60 70.71
N HIS A 8 161.35 -171.72 70.12
CA HIS A 8 160.89 -171.70 68.72
C HIS A 8 159.43 -171.24 68.56
N ILE A 9 158.58 -171.54 69.55
CA ILE A 9 157.12 -171.28 69.52
C ILE A 9 156.78 -169.78 69.70
N ALA A 10 157.66 -169.01 70.35
CA ALA A 10 157.48 -167.58 70.57
C ALA A 10 157.71 -166.71 69.33
N LEU A 11 158.32 -167.27 68.27
CA LEU A 11 158.70 -166.51 67.07
C LEU A 11 157.62 -166.53 65.98
N GLU A 12 156.91 -167.65 65.81
CA GLU A 12 155.80 -167.76 64.86
C GLU A 12 154.57 -166.95 65.28
N THR A 13 154.35 -166.80 66.59
CA THR A 13 153.21 -166.01 67.13
C THR A 13 153.36 -164.50 66.89
N SER A 14 154.59 -163.97 66.83
CA SER A 14 154.84 -162.55 66.57
C SER A 14 154.58 -162.15 65.11
N ALA A 15 154.91 -163.02 64.16
CA ALA A 15 154.77 -162.71 62.72
C ALA A 15 153.31 -162.61 62.28
N ALA A 16 152.43 -163.44 62.86
CA ALA A 16 151.00 -163.42 62.56
C ALA A 16 150.29 -162.13 63.01
N GLN A 17 150.75 -161.50 64.11
CA GLN A 17 150.19 -160.23 64.59
C GLN A 17 150.53 -159.05 63.68
N GLU A 18 151.76 -158.97 63.17
CA GLU A 18 152.18 -157.88 62.27
C GLU A 18 151.39 -157.90 60.95
N GLN A 19 151.11 -159.09 60.42
CA GLN A 19 150.34 -159.25 59.19
C GLN A 19 148.86 -158.85 59.35
N ALA A 20 148.26 -159.07 60.53
CA ALA A 20 146.90 -158.62 60.84
C ALA A 20 146.80 -157.08 60.91
N LEU A 21 147.77 -156.41 61.54
CA LEU A 21 147.81 -154.94 61.65
C LEU A 21 147.97 -154.23 60.29
N LEU A 22 148.63 -154.88 59.32
CA LEU A 22 148.74 -154.34 57.95
C LEU A 22 147.41 -154.40 57.19
N TYR A 23 146.57 -155.42 57.40
CA TYR A 23 145.21 -155.46 56.87
C TYR A 23 144.33 -154.37 57.51
N GLU A 24 144.40 -154.22 58.85
CA GLU A 24 143.65 -153.17 59.55
C GLU A 24 144.04 -151.75 59.10
N GLN A 25 145.33 -151.50 58.84
CA GLN A 25 145.79 -150.23 58.26
C GLN A 25 145.29 -150.00 56.83
N SER A 26 145.13 -151.07 56.03
CA SER A 26 144.54 -150.99 54.68
C SER A 26 143.07 -150.57 54.76
N ASP A 27 142.28 -151.23 55.60
CA ASP A 27 140.84 -150.98 55.71
C ASP A 27 140.55 -149.57 56.24
N LEU A 28 141.30 -149.10 57.24
CA LEU A 28 141.20 -147.72 57.74
C LEU A 28 141.55 -146.66 56.67
N ARG A 29 142.46 -146.96 55.73
CA ARG A 29 142.74 -146.05 54.61
C ARG A 29 141.58 -145.97 53.62
N ILE A 30 140.91 -147.09 53.36
CA ILE A 30 139.71 -147.13 52.52
C ILE A 30 138.59 -146.31 53.20
N GLU A 31 138.36 -146.52 54.49
CA GLU A 31 137.35 -145.78 55.26
C GLU A 31 137.61 -144.27 55.26
N VAL A 32 138.87 -143.81 55.42
CA VAL A 32 139.23 -142.38 55.32
C VAL A 32 138.95 -141.80 53.91
N VAL A 33 139.13 -142.58 52.84
CA VAL A 33 138.77 -142.15 51.48
C VAL A 33 137.24 -142.06 51.31
N GLU A 34 136.50 -143.05 51.81
CA GLU A 34 135.03 -143.08 51.76
C GLU A 34 134.42 -141.93 52.58
N LEU A 35 134.97 -141.64 53.77
CA LEU A 35 134.58 -140.52 54.62
C LEU A 35 134.89 -139.16 53.98
N ASN A 36 136.05 -138.98 53.34
CA ASN A 36 136.37 -137.76 52.60
C ASN A 36 135.42 -137.57 51.39
N ARG A 37 135.07 -138.65 50.69
CA ARG A 37 134.07 -138.62 49.61
C ARG A 37 132.68 -138.23 50.14
N LEU A 38 132.25 -138.79 51.26
CA LEU A 38 130.99 -138.42 51.93
C LEU A 38 131.01 -136.96 52.40
N ALA A 39 132.13 -136.47 52.93
CA ALA A 39 132.30 -135.08 53.34
C ALA A 39 132.19 -134.12 52.13
N ALA A 40 132.81 -134.47 51.00
CA ALA A 40 132.68 -133.71 49.75
C ALA A 40 131.23 -133.68 49.24
N ILE A 41 130.54 -134.84 49.19
CA ILE A 41 129.11 -134.91 48.80
C ILE A 41 128.24 -134.07 49.73
N LYS A 42 128.52 -134.06 51.05
CA LYS A 42 127.77 -133.24 52.02
C LYS A 42 128.11 -131.76 51.95
N ALA A 43 129.31 -131.38 51.51
CA ALA A 43 129.65 -130.01 51.17
C ALA A 43 128.87 -129.54 49.92
N ASP A 44 128.89 -130.33 48.85
CA ASP A 44 128.14 -130.05 47.60
C ASP A 44 126.63 -130.00 47.84
N GLU A 45 126.06 -130.93 48.61
CA GLU A 45 124.64 -130.88 49.01
C GLU A 45 124.31 -129.60 49.81
N ARG A 46 125.20 -129.18 50.71
CA ARG A 46 125.01 -127.95 51.50
C ARG A 46 125.05 -126.73 50.59
N GLU A 47 126.03 -126.64 49.69
CA GLU A 47 126.14 -125.48 48.80
C GLU A 47 125.04 -125.46 47.75
N GLN A 48 124.61 -126.62 47.22
CA GLN A 48 123.46 -126.70 46.33
C GLN A 48 122.17 -126.25 47.04
N LYS A 49 121.92 -126.72 48.27
CA LYS A 49 120.78 -126.27 49.09
C LYS A 49 120.85 -124.77 49.42
N ALA A 50 122.05 -124.22 49.67
CA ALA A 50 122.23 -122.79 49.89
C ALA A 50 121.92 -121.98 48.62
N ARG A 51 122.38 -122.42 47.44
CA ARG A 51 122.07 -121.79 46.15
C ARG A 51 120.58 -121.87 45.81
N ASP A 52 119.93 -123.01 46.08
CA ASP A 52 118.50 -123.17 45.81
C ASP A 52 117.62 -122.41 46.83
N PHE A 53 118.04 -122.33 48.10
CA PHE A 53 117.43 -121.43 49.09
C PHE A 53 117.54 -119.97 48.63
N MET A 54 118.73 -119.49 48.27
CA MET A 54 118.92 -118.10 47.83
C MET A 54 118.13 -117.79 46.54
N ARG A 55 118.01 -118.75 45.62
CA ARG A 55 117.13 -118.62 44.43
C ARG A 55 115.65 -118.57 44.81
N ALA A 56 115.21 -119.34 45.79
CA ALA A 56 113.83 -119.31 46.28
C ALA A 56 113.53 -118.00 47.02
N GLU A 57 114.46 -117.52 47.84
CA GLU A 57 114.41 -116.26 48.58
C GLU A 57 114.34 -115.04 47.64
N ILE A 58 115.17 -115.00 46.58
CA ILE A 58 115.09 -113.96 45.55
C ILE A 58 113.74 -114.01 44.80
N ARG A 59 113.22 -115.20 44.47
CA ARG A 59 111.90 -115.33 43.84
C ARG A 59 110.77 -114.90 44.77
N PHE A 60 110.88 -115.19 46.06
CA PHE A 60 109.92 -114.79 47.08
C PHE A 60 109.86 -113.27 47.23
N HIS A 61 111.01 -112.62 47.46
CA HIS A 61 111.08 -111.15 47.54
C HIS A 61 110.55 -110.48 46.27
N LYS A 62 110.92 -111.00 45.08
CA LYS A 62 110.38 -110.48 43.82
C LYS A 62 108.85 -110.65 43.72
N ALA A 63 108.31 -111.77 44.18
CA ALA A 63 106.86 -111.98 44.21
C ALA A 63 106.16 -111.07 45.22
N GLU A 64 106.80 -110.73 46.35
CA GLU A 64 106.29 -109.72 47.29
C GLU A 64 106.34 -108.31 46.69
N GLU A 65 107.42 -107.92 46.01
CA GLU A 65 107.53 -106.64 45.29
C GLU A 65 106.48 -106.51 44.17
N ASP A 66 106.28 -107.57 43.38
CA ASP A 66 105.24 -107.64 42.36
C ASP A 66 103.84 -107.57 43.00
N LEU A 67 103.60 -108.24 44.13
CA LEU A 67 102.33 -108.19 44.88
C LEU A 67 102.06 -106.77 45.40
N GLN A 68 103.02 -106.14 46.09
CA GLN A 68 102.91 -104.76 46.57
C GLN A 68 102.63 -103.79 45.42
N THR A 69 103.30 -103.97 44.28
CA THR A 69 103.06 -103.16 43.07
C THR A 69 101.64 -103.37 42.52
N LYS A 70 101.11 -104.59 42.57
CA LYS A 70 99.73 -104.90 42.15
C LYS A 70 98.68 -104.36 43.14
N ASP A 71 98.93 -104.44 44.44
CA ASP A 71 98.04 -103.86 45.46
C ASP A 71 97.97 -102.33 45.34
N LEU A 72 99.09 -101.67 45.07
CA LEU A 72 99.12 -100.23 44.75
C LEU A 72 98.30 -99.91 43.48
N GLN A 73 98.46 -100.70 42.40
CA GLN A 73 97.65 -100.55 41.18
C GLN A 73 96.15 -100.74 41.45
N ILE A 74 95.77 -101.74 42.26
CA ILE A 74 94.37 -102.01 42.65
C ILE A 74 93.82 -100.86 43.50
N ALA A 75 94.60 -100.31 44.44
CA ALA A 75 94.21 -99.16 45.23
C ALA A 75 93.96 -97.92 44.35
N ASP A 76 94.84 -97.65 43.39
CA ASP A 76 94.71 -96.56 42.41
C ASP A 76 93.49 -96.74 41.50
N HIS A 77 93.21 -97.96 41.04
CA HIS A 77 92.03 -98.25 40.22
C HIS A 77 90.73 -98.12 41.03
N ARG A 78 90.67 -98.60 42.27
CA ARG A 78 89.53 -98.40 43.18
C ARG A 78 89.29 -96.92 43.50
N LYS A 79 90.37 -96.13 43.64
CA LYS A 79 90.28 -94.68 43.80
C LYS A 79 89.66 -94.02 42.57
N LYS A 80 90.15 -94.35 41.36
CA LYS A 80 89.61 -93.86 40.08
C LYS A 80 88.15 -94.28 39.87
N GLU A 81 87.78 -95.52 40.21
CA GLU A 81 86.40 -96.00 40.17
C GLU A 81 85.50 -95.14 41.07
N LYS A 82 85.90 -94.92 42.33
CA LYS A 82 85.16 -94.08 43.28
C LYS A 82 85.05 -92.62 42.82
N GLU A 83 86.12 -92.06 42.24
CA GLU A 83 86.11 -90.71 41.64
C GLU A 83 85.15 -90.60 40.45
N MET A 84 85.06 -91.63 39.60
CA MET A 84 84.14 -91.68 38.47
C MET A 84 82.69 -91.91 38.93
N GLU A 85 82.47 -92.72 39.97
CA GLU A 85 81.16 -92.92 40.58
C GLU A 85 80.64 -91.61 41.22
N THR A 86 81.50 -90.85 41.90
CA THR A 86 81.13 -89.52 42.44
C THR A 86 80.83 -88.53 41.32
N LYS A 87 81.65 -88.47 40.25
CA LYS A 87 81.37 -87.63 39.08
C LYS A 87 80.04 -88.01 38.39
N LEU A 88 79.73 -89.29 38.27
CA LEU A 88 78.47 -89.75 37.67
C LEU A 88 77.26 -89.35 38.53
N LYS A 89 77.38 -89.44 39.87
CA LYS A 89 76.37 -88.93 40.81
C LYS A 89 76.21 -87.41 40.74
N GLU A 90 77.29 -86.66 40.51
CA GLU A 90 77.26 -85.21 40.29
C GLU A 90 76.60 -84.84 38.95
N PHE A 91 76.93 -85.53 37.86
CA PHE A 91 76.28 -85.33 36.56
C PHE A 91 74.80 -85.69 36.58
N ALA A 92 74.39 -86.74 37.29
CA ALA A 92 72.98 -87.08 37.46
C ALA A 92 72.20 -85.95 38.16
N LYS A 93 72.74 -85.40 39.26
CA LYS A 93 72.16 -84.22 39.94
C LYS A 93 72.09 -83.00 39.02
N LEU A 94 73.15 -82.74 38.25
CA LEU A 94 73.19 -81.62 37.30
C LEU A 94 72.13 -81.78 36.19
N TYR A 95 71.96 -83.00 35.68
CA TYR A 95 70.93 -83.31 34.70
C TYR A 95 69.52 -83.08 35.26
N ASP A 96 69.23 -83.50 36.50
CA ASP A 96 67.94 -83.24 37.14
C ASP A 96 67.69 -81.73 37.35
N VAL A 97 68.70 -80.95 37.71
CA VAL A 97 68.61 -79.47 37.77
C VAL A 97 68.28 -78.90 36.38
N ILE A 98 69.03 -79.26 35.33
CA ILE A 98 68.80 -78.78 33.96
C ILE A 98 67.42 -79.19 33.44
N LYS A 99 66.96 -80.42 33.73
CA LYS A 99 65.63 -80.92 33.39
C LYS A 99 64.53 -80.12 34.10
N ASN A 100 64.72 -79.78 35.37
CA ASN A 100 63.80 -78.94 36.13
C ASN A 100 63.76 -77.50 35.60
N GLU A 101 64.91 -76.89 35.27
CA GLU A 101 64.95 -75.57 34.64
C GLU A 101 64.34 -75.56 33.24
N ARG A 102 64.59 -76.59 32.42
CA ARG A 102 63.90 -76.77 31.13
C ARG A 102 62.39 -76.80 31.32
N ASN A 103 61.88 -77.58 32.27
CA ASN A 103 60.46 -77.70 32.54
C ASN A 103 59.85 -76.36 33.03
N LYS A 104 60.56 -75.62 33.89
CA LYS A 104 60.18 -74.25 34.28
C LYS A 104 60.08 -73.32 33.06
N CYS A 105 61.09 -73.32 32.19
CA CYS A 105 61.09 -72.52 30.97
C CYS A 105 59.94 -72.88 30.03
N VAL A 106 59.65 -74.17 29.84
CA VAL A 106 58.49 -74.63 29.03
C VAL A 106 57.18 -74.13 29.63
N ASN A 107 56.98 -74.25 30.95
CA ASN A 107 55.78 -73.76 31.62
C ASN A 107 55.63 -72.24 31.53
N LEU A 108 56.73 -71.49 31.63
CA LEU A 108 56.75 -70.03 31.44
C LEU A 108 56.42 -69.64 30.00
N ILE A 109 56.97 -70.35 29.01
CA ILE A 109 56.64 -70.14 27.59
C ILE A 109 55.15 -70.41 27.36
N GLN A 110 54.61 -71.55 27.82
CA GLN A 110 53.19 -71.90 27.67
C GLN A 110 52.27 -70.87 28.36
N THR A 111 52.63 -70.43 29.57
CA THR A 111 51.88 -69.38 30.28
C THR A 111 51.91 -68.05 29.52
N SER A 112 53.06 -67.70 28.93
CA SER A 112 53.25 -66.48 28.14
C SER A 112 52.49 -66.52 26.81
N THR A 113 52.51 -67.65 26.09
CA THR A 113 51.77 -67.81 24.84
C THR A 113 50.27 -67.84 25.06
N GLN A 114 49.78 -68.47 26.13
CA GLN A 114 48.38 -68.41 26.53
C GLN A 114 47.95 -66.96 26.83
N LYS A 115 48.68 -66.24 27.70
CA LYS A 115 48.39 -64.82 28.00
C LYS A 115 48.43 -63.94 26.73
N ALA A 116 49.34 -64.21 25.81
CA ALA A 116 49.40 -63.50 24.53
C ALA A 116 48.19 -63.79 23.62
N ALA A 117 47.62 -65.00 23.69
CA ALA A 117 46.38 -65.34 22.99
C ALA A 117 45.16 -64.65 23.62
N GLU A 118 45.00 -64.74 24.95
CA GLU A 118 43.96 -64.06 25.72
C GLU A 118 43.96 -62.53 25.47
N MET A 119 45.14 -61.91 25.46
CA MET A 119 45.29 -60.48 25.14
C MET A 119 44.95 -60.15 23.68
N LYS A 120 45.24 -61.04 22.71
CA LYS A 120 44.82 -60.86 21.31
C LYS A 120 43.30 -60.93 21.16
N GLU A 121 42.63 -61.83 21.87
CA GLU A 121 41.17 -61.91 21.89
C GLU A 121 40.56 -60.66 22.53
N LYS A 122 41.12 -60.20 23.65
CA LYS A 122 40.72 -58.94 24.28
C LYS A 122 40.86 -57.74 23.34
N ILE A 123 41.94 -57.66 22.57
CA ILE A 123 42.13 -56.61 21.55
C ILE A 123 41.04 -56.68 20.47
N LYS A 124 40.69 -57.87 19.97
CA LYS A 124 39.60 -58.04 18.99
C LYS A 124 38.24 -57.61 19.55
N MET A 125 37.93 -57.97 20.81
CA MET A 125 36.69 -57.55 21.46
C MET A 125 36.61 -56.03 21.59
N LEU A 126 37.69 -55.38 22.00
CA LEU A 126 37.77 -53.91 22.08
C LEU A 126 37.71 -53.24 20.70
N GLN A 127 38.25 -53.86 19.65
CA GLN A 127 38.12 -53.37 18.27
C GLN A 127 36.65 -53.39 17.82
N ASN A 128 35.95 -54.50 18.03
CA ASN A 128 34.51 -54.62 17.74
C ASN A 128 33.69 -53.59 18.55
N GLU A 129 34.02 -53.39 19.83
CA GLU A 129 33.36 -52.39 20.68
C GLU A 129 33.59 -50.96 20.16
N ILE A 130 34.81 -50.62 19.74
CA ILE A 130 35.13 -49.34 19.09
C ILE A 130 34.33 -49.16 17.79
N GLU A 131 34.15 -50.20 16.99
CA GLU A 131 33.35 -50.13 15.76
C GLU A 131 31.86 -49.92 16.03
N ILE A 132 31.29 -50.63 17.02
CA ILE A 132 29.90 -50.45 17.46
C ILE A 132 29.69 -49.02 18.01
N LEU A 133 30.63 -48.52 18.81
CA LEU A 133 30.58 -47.14 19.33
C LEU A 133 30.70 -46.11 18.20
N ARG A 134 31.57 -46.31 17.20
CA ARG A 134 31.67 -45.45 16.01
C ARG A 134 30.38 -45.43 15.20
N HIS A 135 29.75 -46.58 14.98
CA HIS A 135 28.46 -46.66 14.30
C HIS A 135 27.38 -45.89 15.09
N THR A 136 27.35 -46.09 16.41
CA THR A 136 26.40 -45.42 17.31
C THR A 136 26.58 -43.90 17.27
N VAL A 137 27.82 -43.39 17.34
CA VAL A 137 28.13 -41.95 17.22
C VAL A 137 27.67 -41.40 15.88
N ASN A 138 28.03 -42.06 14.76
CA ASN A 138 27.63 -41.64 13.42
C ASN A 138 26.10 -41.57 13.25
N ASP A 139 25.35 -42.52 13.80
CA ASP A 139 23.88 -42.47 13.77
C ASP A 139 23.29 -41.36 14.64
N LYS A 140 23.89 -41.08 15.80
CA LYS A 140 23.50 -39.93 16.64
C LYS A 140 23.80 -38.60 15.92
N ASP A 141 24.92 -38.49 15.21
CA ASP A 141 25.27 -37.31 14.42
C ASP A 141 24.29 -37.11 13.25
N LYS A 142 23.92 -38.16 12.51
CA LYS A 142 22.87 -38.09 11.47
C LYS A 142 21.53 -37.62 12.06
N ILE A 143 21.13 -38.14 13.21
CA ILE A 143 19.90 -37.72 13.90
C ILE A 143 19.99 -36.25 14.32
N LEU A 144 21.12 -35.83 14.90
CA LEU A 144 21.37 -34.46 15.33
C LEU A 144 21.37 -33.48 14.15
N GLN A 145 22.00 -33.83 13.02
CA GLN A 145 21.99 -33.05 11.79
C GLN A 145 20.57 -32.89 11.24
N ASN A 146 19.80 -33.98 11.19
CA ASN A 146 18.39 -33.93 10.79
C ASN A 146 17.54 -33.02 11.71
N GLN A 147 17.79 -33.03 13.02
CA GLN A 147 17.10 -32.13 13.95
C GLN A 147 17.55 -30.67 13.78
N ARG A 148 18.84 -30.40 13.54
CA ARG A 148 19.35 -29.06 13.22
C ARG A 148 18.71 -28.49 11.94
N LEU A 149 18.59 -29.30 10.89
CA LEU A 149 17.93 -28.89 9.64
C LEU A 149 16.43 -28.62 9.82
N LYS A 150 15.73 -29.45 10.61
CA LYS A 150 14.31 -29.20 10.98
C LYS A 150 14.17 -27.92 11.80
N HIS A 151 15.05 -27.68 12.77
CA HIS A 151 15.04 -26.47 13.58
C HIS A 151 15.29 -25.21 12.74
N MET A 152 16.29 -25.22 11.85
CA MET A 152 16.56 -24.13 10.91
C MET A 152 15.35 -23.86 9.99
N THR A 153 14.76 -24.91 9.42
CA THR A 153 13.53 -24.81 8.62
C THR A 153 12.38 -24.17 9.41
N ASN A 154 12.23 -24.51 10.69
CA ASN A 154 11.20 -23.96 11.56
C ASN A 154 11.47 -22.49 11.92
N ILE A 155 12.73 -22.07 12.10
CA ILE A 155 13.10 -20.66 12.27
C ILE A 155 12.70 -19.85 11.04
N VAL A 156 13.11 -20.29 9.84
CA VAL A 156 12.78 -19.61 8.58
C VAL A 156 11.25 -19.49 8.38
N LYS A 157 10.49 -20.55 8.71
CA LYS A 157 9.02 -20.51 8.69
C LYS A 157 8.43 -19.52 9.70
N ARG A 158 8.94 -19.52 10.94
CA ARG A 158 8.52 -18.58 11.99
C ARG A 158 8.76 -17.13 11.54
N ASP A 159 9.94 -16.84 11.01
CA ASP A 159 10.33 -15.48 10.67
C ASP A 159 9.58 -14.97 9.43
N SER A 160 9.30 -15.86 8.47
CA SER A 160 8.36 -15.60 7.37
C SER A 160 6.94 -15.27 7.87
N LEU A 161 6.40 -16.06 8.79
CA LEU A 161 5.08 -15.80 9.39
C LEU A 161 5.04 -14.52 10.23
N LEU A 162 6.13 -14.16 10.94
CA LEU A 162 6.23 -12.91 11.68
C LEU A 162 6.29 -11.68 10.75
N ASN A 163 6.98 -11.80 9.61
CA ASN A 163 6.99 -10.76 8.58
C ASN A 163 5.59 -10.58 7.98
N GLU A 164 4.92 -11.68 7.61
CA GLU A 164 3.56 -11.61 7.09
C GLU A 164 2.56 -11.04 8.11
N LEU A 165 2.62 -11.47 9.37
CA LEU A 165 1.82 -10.87 10.46
C LEU A 165 2.09 -9.37 10.62
N SER A 166 3.31 -8.91 10.37
CA SER A 166 3.67 -7.48 10.45
C SER A 166 3.09 -6.68 9.29
N LYS A 167 3.09 -7.22 8.07
CA LYS A 167 2.41 -6.62 6.91
C LYS A 167 0.89 -6.54 7.13
N GLN A 168 0.27 -7.64 7.58
CA GLN A 168 -1.17 -7.68 7.86
C GLN A 168 -1.57 -6.68 8.95
N LYS A 169 -0.71 -6.48 9.98
CA LYS A 169 -0.89 -5.43 10.98
C LYS A 169 -0.81 -4.02 10.38
N ALA A 170 0.12 -3.75 9.46
CA ALA A 170 0.22 -2.46 8.79
C ALA A 170 -1.04 -2.14 7.96
N VAL A 171 -1.50 -3.10 7.15
CA VAL A 171 -2.75 -2.97 6.37
C VAL A 171 -3.96 -2.75 7.29
N TYR A 172 -4.06 -3.50 8.39
CA TYR A 172 -5.13 -3.31 9.37
C TYR A 172 -5.12 -1.90 10.00
N MET A 173 -3.95 -1.37 10.35
CA MET A 173 -3.83 0.00 10.89
C MET A 173 -4.22 1.06 9.87
N GLU A 174 -3.85 0.88 8.60
CA GLU A 174 -4.25 1.78 7.51
C GLU A 174 -5.77 1.74 7.28
N MET A 175 -6.37 0.55 7.17
CA MET A 175 -7.82 0.39 7.05
C MET A 175 -8.57 0.99 8.25
N LYS A 176 -8.02 0.87 9.46
CA LYS A 176 -8.59 1.48 10.66
C LYS A 176 -8.52 3.01 10.60
N ALA A 177 -7.39 3.59 10.17
CA ALA A 177 -7.25 5.03 9.99
C ALA A 177 -8.25 5.56 8.94
N GLN A 178 -8.42 4.85 7.83
CA GLN A 178 -9.44 5.16 6.82
C GLN A 178 -10.87 5.07 7.40
N GLN A 179 -11.17 4.06 8.22
CA GLN A 179 -12.47 3.92 8.88
C GLN A 179 -12.74 5.09 9.85
N ASP A 180 -11.75 5.49 10.64
CA ASP A 180 -11.89 6.58 11.60
C ASP A 180 -12.01 7.95 10.90
N GLN A 181 -11.30 8.15 9.78
CA GLN A 181 -11.50 9.31 8.89
C GLN A 181 -12.92 9.34 8.32
N GLN A 182 -13.43 8.23 7.79
CA GLN A 182 -14.80 8.12 7.28
C GLN A 182 -15.85 8.41 8.35
N LYS A 183 -15.63 8.00 9.62
CA LYS A 183 -16.51 8.37 10.74
C LYS A 183 -16.54 9.89 10.96
N MET A 184 -15.39 10.56 10.93
CA MET A 184 -15.34 12.02 11.07
C MET A 184 -16.08 12.72 9.93
N ASP A 185 -15.92 12.25 8.69
CA ASP A 185 -16.58 12.86 7.53
C ASP A 185 -18.09 12.58 7.51
N MET A 186 -18.54 11.40 7.93
CA MET A 186 -19.96 11.15 8.20
C MET A 186 -20.51 12.10 9.27
N SER A 187 -19.78 12.36 10.36
CA SER A 187 -20.21 13.31 11.40
C SER A 187 -20.33 14.73 10.87
N LYS A 188 -19.38 15.20 10.03
CA LYS A 188 -19.45 16.52 9.36
C LYS A 188 -20.65 16.61 8.41
N LEU A 189 -20.85 15.60 7.56
CA LEU A 189 -21.97 15.53 6.62
C LEU A 189 -23.31 15.56 7.37
N ASN A 190 -23.45 14.79 8.45
CA ASN A 190 -24.65 14.78 9.26
C ASN A 190 -24.92 16.14 9.94
N MET A 191 -23.88 16.84 10.38
CA MET A 191 -24.00 18.21 10.91
C MET A 191 -24.50 19.20 9.85
N MET A 192 -23.98 19.11 8.62
CA MET A 192 -24.45 19.95 7.50
C MET A 192 -25.88 19.62 7.07
N ILE A 193 -26.28 18.35 7.10
CA ILE A 193 -27.68 17.93 6.86
C ILE A 193 -28.60 18.55 7.92
N ASN A 194 -28.29 18.38 9.20
CA ASN A 194 -29.08 18.95 10.30
C ASN A 194 -29.23 20.48 10.18
N GLN A 195 -28.16 21.19 9.80
CA GLN A 195 -28.22 22.63 9.57
C GLN A 195 -29.13 22.97 8.37
N GLY A 196 -29.02 22.25 7.25
CA GLY A 196 -29.88 22.44 6.08
C GLY A 196 -31.35 22.13 6.35
N GLU A 197 -31.64 21.13 7.19
CA GLU A 197 -32.99 20.82 7.66
C GLU A 197 -33.56 21.92 8.57
N GLU A 198 -32.74 22.48 9.46
CA GLU A 198 -33.14 23.60 10.30
C GLU A 198 -33.44 24.85 9.45
N GLU A 199 -32.57 25.19 8.49
CA GLU A 199 -32.76 26.30 7.55
C GLU A 199 -34.02 26.10 6.69
N SER A 200 -34.25 24.89 6.18
CA SER A 200 -35.47 24.51 5.44
C SER A 200 -36.74 24.65 6.28
N THR A 201 -36.66 24.34 7.57
CA THR A 201 -37.79 24.46 8.51
C THR A 201 -38.07 25.91 8.84
N ARG A 202 -37.03 26.70 9.16
CA ARG A 202 -37.12 28.17 9.37
C ARG A 202 -37.73 28.87 8.15
N LEU A 203 -37.34 28.48 6.92
CA LEU A 203 -37.89 29.04 5.69
C LEU A 203 -39.38 28.69 5.50
N ARG A 204 -39.78 27.44 5.79
CA ARG A 204 -41.20 27.02 5.78
C ARG A 204 -42.04 27.81 6.79
N ASP A 205 -41.53 28.04 7.99
CA ASP A 205 -42.23 28.84 9.02
C ASP A 205 -42.38 30.31 8.60
N MET A 206 -41.35 30.90 8.00
CA MET A 206 -41.41 32.25 7.44
C MET A 206 -42.45 32.35 6.32
N TYR A 207 -42.44 31.40 5.38
CA TYR A 207 -43.42 31.35 4.29
C TYR A 207 -44.86 31.15 4.81
N SER A 208 -45.05 30.29 5.81
CA SER A 208 -46.34 30.09 6.48
C SER A 208 -46.87 31.38 7.15
N LYS A 209 -46.00 32.17 7.78
CA LYS A 209 -46.34 33.49 8.35
C LYS A 209 -46.75 34.50 7.29
N GLU A 210 -46.02 34.59 6.17
CA GLU A 210 -46.39 35.50 5.07
C GLU A 210 -47.66 35.06 4.34
N LEU A 211 -47.89 33.75 4.17
CA LEU A 211 -49.17 33.22 3.66
C LEU A 211 -50.35 33.60 4.57
N LYS A 212 -50.20 33.50 5.90
CA LYS A 212 -51.23 33.97 6.85
C LYS A 212 -51.51 35.45 6.66
N LYS A 213 -50.48 36.31 6.71
CA LYS A 213 -50.63 37.76 6.46
C LYS A 213 -51.31 38.09 5.13
N ARG A 214 -50.99 37.35 4.06
CA ARG A 214 -51.62 37.51 2.74
C ARG A 214 -53.09 37.13 2.79
N ASN A 215 -53.42 36.00 3.40
CA ASN A 215 -54.80 35.53 3.53
C ASN A 215 -55.64 36.47 4.42
N ASP A 216 -55.07 36.96 5.53
CA ASP A 216 -55.71 37.95 6.43
C ASP A 216 -56.01 39.27 5.70
N ARG A 217 -55.10 39.71 4.81
CA ARG A 217 -55.35 40.86 3.92
C ARG A 217 -56.41 40.57 2.87
N GLY A 218 -56.43 39.36 2.30
CA GLY A 218 -57.47 38.91 1.37
C GLY A 218 -58.87 38.94 2.00
N LEU A 219 -59.00 38.44 3.23
CA LEU A 219 -60.25 38.51 3.99
C LEU A 219 -60.71 39.95 4.23
N LYS A 220 -59.78 40.85 4.60
CA LYS A 220 -60.09 42.29 4.77
C LYS A 220 -60.51 42.97 3.46
N LEU A 221 -59.92 42.60 2.34
CA LEU A 221 -60.32 43.13 1.02
C LEU A 221 -61.75 42.69 0.68
N ILE A 222 -62.07 41.41 0.87
CA ILE A 222 -63.44 40.89 0.65
C ILE A 222 -64.45 41.62 1.55
N GLN A 223 -64.14 41.81 2.83
CA GLN A 223 -65.00 42.58 3.75
C GLN A 223 -65.24 44.02 3.27
N ILE A 224 -64.21 44.71 2.77
CA ILE A 224 -64.35 46.06 2.22
C ILE A 224 -65.16 46.04 0.91
N GLU A 225 -64.99 45.03 0.05
CA GLU A 225 -65.79 44.87 -1.17
C GLU A 225 -67.29 44.63 -0.85
N GLU A 226 -67.59 43.82 0.18
CA GLU A 226 -68.95 43.59 0.69
C GLU A 226 -69.56 44.87 1.31
N GLU A 227 -68.79 45.63 2.08
CA GLU A 227 -69.20 46.94 2.61
C GLU A 227 -69.48 47.94 1.49
N VAL A 228 -68.60 48.02 0.48
CA VAL A 228 -68.77 48.89 -0.69
C VAL A 228 -69.99 48.52 -1.51
N ALA A 229 -70.25 47.23 -1.75
CA ALA A 229 -71.47 46.77 -2.41
C ALA A 229 -72.72 47.19 -1.62
N THR A 230 -72.71 47.01 -0.30
CA THR A 230 -73.79 47.45 0.60
C THR A 230 -74.01 48.97 0.54
N PHE A 231 -72.94 49.77 0.41
CA PHE A 231 -73.07 51.22 0.23
C PHE A 231 -73.63 51.59 -1.14
N TYR A 232 -73.24 50.91 -2.23
CA TYR A 232 -73.85 51.13 -3.55
C TYR A 232 -75.35 50.83 -3.57
N GLU A 233 -75.80 49.76 -2.91
CA GLU A 233 -77.22 49.46 -2.77
C GLU A 233 -77.97 50.55 -1.98
N LYS A 234 -77.42 51.02 -0.86
CA LYS A 234 -77.99 52.13 -0.08
C LYS A 234 -78.10 53.41 -0.90
N VAL A 235 -77.04 53.83 -1.57
CA VAL A 235 -77.05 55.02 -2.43
C VAL A 235 -78.09 54.90 -3.54
N ASN A 236 -78.23 53.73 -4.16
CA ASN A 236 -79.24 53.51 -5.19
C ASN A 236 -80.69 53.58 -4.64
N ILE A 237 -80.92 53.09 -3.42
CA ILE A 237 -82.22 53.23 -2.72
C ILE A 237 -82.50 54.71 -2.39
N GLU A 238 -81.51 55.43 -1.86
CA GLU A 238 -81.63 56.86 -1.53
C GLU A 238 -81.85 57.72 -2.78
N ASP A 239 -81.14 57.47 -3.87
CA ASP A 239 -81.36 58.11 -5.18
C ASP A 239 -82.79 57.87 -5.70
N GLN A 240 -83.32 56.65 -5.55
CA GLN A 240 -84.69 56.33 -5.94
C GLN A 240 -85.72 57.06 -5.06
N LEU A 241 -85.47 57.16 -3.75
CA LEU A 241 -86.30 57.95 -2.83
C LEU A 241 -86.28 59.45 -3.18
N ILE A 242 -85.11 60.01 -3.49
CA ILE A 242 -84.96 61.42 -3.92
C ILE A 242 -85.71 61.66 -5.23
N ARG A 243 -85.59 60.77 -6.23
CA ARG A 243 -86.34 60.86 -7.49
C ARG A 243 -87.85 60.86 -7.26
N ASN A 244 -88.35 59.93 -6.44
CA ASN A 244 -89.78 59.88 -6.09
C ASN A 244 -90.23 61.15 -5.35
N GLY A 245 -89.43 61.64 -4.39
CA GLY A 245 -89.69 62.87 -3.66
C GLY A 245 -89.71 64.12 -4.55
N ASN A 246 -88.82 64.21 -5.54
CA ASN A 246 -88.81 65.29 -6.53
C ASN A 246 -90.06 65.27 -7.42
N VAL A 247 -90.56 64.09 -7.81
CA VAL A 247 -91.81 63.97 -8.61
C VAL A 247 -93.03 64.41 -7.80
N GLU A 248 -93.14 63.99 -6.53
CA GLU A 248 -94.22 64.45 -5.63
C GLU A 248 -94.11 65.96 -5.38
N LEU A 249 -92.90 66.48 -5.13
CA LEU A 249 -92.67 67.92 -4.94
C LEU A 249 -93.09 68.73 -6.19
N GLN A 250 -92.68 68.30 -7.39
CA GLN A 250 -93.10 68.94 -8.64
C GLN A 250 -94.62 68.92 -8.79
N THR A 251 -95.28 67.82 -8.42
CA THR A 251 -96.74 67.70 -8.44
C THR A 251 -97.39 68.74 -7.50
N ARG A 252 -96.85 68.93 -6.30
CA ARG A 252 -97.31 69.98 -5.36
C ARG A 252 -97.02 71.40 -5.87
N GLU A 253 -95.90 71.62 -6.55
CA GLU A 253 -95.61 72.91 -7.20
C GLU A 253 -96.56 73.20 -8.37
N GLU A 254 -97.02 72.17 -9.09
CA GLU A 254 -98.05 72.29 -10.13
C GLU A 254 -99.44 72.58 -9.54
N GLU A 255 -99.83 71.91 -8.46
CA GLU A 255 -101.04 72.23 -7.67
C GLU A 255 -101.01 73.69 -7.16
N ILE A 256 -99.90 74.13 -6.56
CA ILE A 256 -99.73 75.51 -6.08
C ILE A 256 -99.80 76.52 -7.24
N ARG A 257 -99.19 76.22 -8.39
CA ARG A 257 -99.28 77.09 -9.58
C ARG A 257 -100.72 77.18 -10.10
N PHE A 258 -101.45 76.07 -10.14
CA PHE A 258 -102.86 76.03 -10.54
C PHE A 258 -103.74 76.85 -9.58
N LEU A 259 -103.60 76.64 -8.27
CA LEU A 259 -104.34 77.38 -7.25
C LEU A 259 -104.06 78.88 -7.28
N ASN A 260 -102.80 79.29 -7.51
CA ASN A 260 -102.46 80.70 -7.70
C ASN A 260 -103.10 81.30 -8.96
N MET A 261 -103.17 80.54 -10.06
CA MET A 261 -103.85 80.97 -11.28
C MET A 261 -105.36 81.14 -11.04
N GLN A 262 -106.00 80.20 -10.36
CA GLN A 262 -107.41 80.28 -9.98
C GLN A 262 -107.67 81.48 -9.06
N MET A 263 -106.86 81.69 -8.03
CA MET A 263 -106.93 82.88 -7.17
C MET A 263 -106.76 84.20 -7.93
N SER A 264 -105.96 84.21 -9.01
CA SER A 264 -105.79 85.39 -9.87
C SER A 264 -107.04 85.66 -10.71
N GLU A 265 -107.67 84.62 -11.25
CA GLU A 265 -108.91 84.72 -12.02
C GLU A 265 -110.10 85.12 -11.13
N ASP A 266 -110.18 84.61 -9.90
CA ASP A 266 -111.19 85.02 -8.91
C ASP A 266 -111.01 86.50 -8.52
N LYS A 267 -109.76 86.96 -8.32
CA LYS A 267 -109.46 88.39 -8.11
C LYS A 267 -109.89 89.24 -9.31
N ARG A 268 -109.57 88.82 -10.53
CA ARG A 268 -109.99 89.50 -11.78
C ARG A 268 -111.52 89.60 -11.87
N SER A 269 -112.22 88.51 -11.55
CA SER A 269 -113.68 88.45 -11.53
C SER A 269 -114.28 89.40 -10.48
N ILE A 270 -113.70 89.45 -9.28
CA ILE A 270 -114.09 90.42 -8.23
C ILE A 270 -113.87 91.87 -8.69
N GLU A 271 -112.76 92.18 -9.36
CA GLU A 271 -112.50 93.51 -9.90
C GLU A 271 -113.46 93.92 -11.02
N LEU A 272 -113.80 93.00 -11.93
CA LEU A 272 -114.80 93.21 -12.97
C LEU A 272 -116.18 93.49 -12.35
N LEU A 273 -116.62 92.65 -11.40
CA LEU A 273 -117.88 92.85 -10.68
C LEU A 273 -117.91 94.19 -9.94
N ARG A 274 -116.81 94.58 -9.26
CA ARG A 274 -116.67 95.90 -8.61
C ARG A 274 -116.81 97.06 -9.60
N LYS A 275 -116.30 96.94 -10.83
CA LYS A 275 -116.47 97.95 -11.90
C LYS A 275 -117.90 98.02 -12.44
N MET A 276 -118.69 96.94 -12.35
CA MET A 276 -120.09 96.93 -12.78
C MET A 276 -121.06 97.47 -11.71
N VAL A 277 -120.68 97.51 -10.43
CA VAL A 277 -121.53 98.04 -9.33
C VAL A 277 -121.99 99.49 -9.55
N PRO A 278 -121.14 100.46 -9.95
CA PRO A 278 -121.59 101.83 -10.25
C PRO A 278 -122.61 101.88 -11.39
N GLN A 279 -122.41 101.09 -12.45
CA GLN A 279 -123.34 101.03 -13.58
C GLN A 279 -124.69 100.43 -13.16
N LYS A 280 -124.69 99.38 -12.32
CA LYS A 280 -125.91 98.84 -11.71
C LYS A 280 -126.64 99.90 -10.89
N ARG A 281 -125.92 100.65 -10.04
CA ARG A 281 -126.51 101.73 -9.21
C ARG A 281 -127.07 102.88 -10.04
N ALA A 282 -126.39 103.26 -11.12
CA ALA A 282 -126.88 104.27 -12.06
C ALA A 282 -128.19 103.81 -12.73
N LEU A 283 -128.24 102.56 -13.20
CA LEU A 283 -129.45 101.95 -13.77
C LEU A 283 -130.57 101.79 -12.72
N GLU A 284 -130.25 101.54 -11.44
CA GLU A 284 -131.24 101.51 -10.36
C GLU A 284 -131.84 102.90 -10.09
N GLN A 285 -131.01 103.95 -10.08
CA GLN A 285 -131.46 105.35 -9.96
C GLN A 285 -132.27 105.82 -11.17
N GLU A 286 -131.81 105.48 -12.38
CA GLU A 286 -132.53 105.75 -13.62
C GLU A 286 -133.87 105.01 -13.67
N ARG A 287 -133.93 103.78 -13.14
CA ARG A 287 -135.19 103.05 -12.94
C ARG A 287 -136.11 103.78 -11.96
N GLU A 288 -135.64 104.24 -10.81
CA GLU A 288 -136.48 105.01 -9.86
C GLU A 288 -137.03 106.30 -10.51
N ILE A 289 -136.19 107.05 -11.23
CA ILE A 289 -136.61 108.26 -11.95
C ILE A 289 -137.65 107.93 -13.02
N LEU A 290 -137.39 106.93 -13.87
CA LEU A 290 -138.33 106.46 -14.89
C LEU A 290 -139.62 105.91 -14.28
N GLN A 291 -139.57 105.32 -13.08
CA GLN A 291 -140.73 104.76 -12.39
C GLN A 291 -141.62 105.87 -11.82
N MET A 292 -141.06 106.95 -11.26
CA MET A 292 -141.82 108.17 -10.93
C MET A 292 -142.40 108.88 -12.16
N GLN A 293 -141.62 108.97 -13.25
CA GLN A 293 -142.10 109.55 -14.51
C GLN A 293 -143.20 108.68 -15.13
N LEU A 294 -143.10 107.36 -15.02
CA LEU A 294 -144.11 106.42 -15.48
C LEU A 294 -145.40 106.56 -14.69
N GLU A 295 -145.37 106.75 -13.37
CA GLU A 295 -146.57 107.00 -12.56
C GLU A 295 -147.26 108.31 -12.98
N GLN A 296 -146.51 109.42 -13.13
CA GLN A 296 -147.05 110.69 -13.62
C GLN A 296 -147.60 110.60 -15.06
N CYS A 297 -146.93 109.84 -15.92
CA CYS A 297 -147.41 109.58 -17.27
C CYS A 297 -148.61 108.63 -17.28
N GLN A 298 -148.71 107.66 -16.36
CA GLN A 298 -149.81 106.70 -16.28
C GLN A 298 -151.12 107.37 -15.82
N GLU A 299 -151.09 108.30 -14.87
CA GLU A 299 -152.28 109.11 -14.55
C GLU A 299 -152.80 109.84 -15.80
N ARG A 300 -151.89 110.47 -16.56
CA ARG A 300 -152.20 111.19 -17.80
C ARG A 300 -152.61 110.27 -18.96
N MET A 301 -152.09 109.05 -18.97
CA MET A 301 -152.35 108.04 -19.99
C MET A 301 -153.64 107.27 -19.72
N VAL A 302 -154.15 107.23 -18.47
CA VAL A 302 -155.51 106.75 -18.17
C VAL A 302 -156.58 107.73 -18.69
N GLU A 303 -156.30 109.05 -18.69
CA GLU A 303 -157.17 110.02 -19.35
C GLU A 303 -157.18 109.85 -20.89
N LEU A 304 -156.03 109.55 -21.51
CA LEU A 304 -155.85 109.52 -22.97
C LEU A 304 -156.03 108.13 -23.63
N PHE A 305 -155.84 107.01 -22.93
CA PHE A 305 -156.10 105.66 -23.48
C PHE A 305 -157.58 105.38 -23.74
N LYS A 306 -158.48 106.32 -23.40
CA LYS A 306 -159.88 106.25 -23.76
C LYS A 306 -160.18 106.52 -25.24
N GLU A 307 -159.19 106.92 -26.06
CA GLU A 307 -159.44 107.39 -27.44
C GLU A 307 -158.80 106.62 -28.62
N LEU A 308 -157.78 105.75 -28.48
CA LEU A 308 -157.15 105.11 -29.66
C LEU A 308 -156.70 103.64 -29.51
N GLU A 309 -157.10 102.81 -30.48
CA GLU A 309 -156.85 101.37 -30.60
C GLU A 309 -155.89 101.00 -31.77
N ASP A 310 -154.90 100.14 -31.50
CA ASP A 310 -154.36 99.04 -32.36
C ASP A 310 -153.40 99.36 -33.60
N PRO A 311 -152.82 98.38 -34.38
CA PRO A 311 -151.41 97.92 -34.20
C PRO A 311 -150.55 97.51 -35.46
N LYS A 312 -149.37 96.87 -35.20
CA LYS A 312 -148.52 95.91 -36.01
C LYS A 312 -147.32 96.41 -36.85
N ASN A 313 -146.12 95.84 -36.59
CA ASN A 313 -145.36 94.99 -37.55
C ASN A 313 -144.18 94.20 -36.90
N VAL A 314 -143.62 93.18 -37.57
CA VAL A 314 -142.56 92.25 -37.09
C VAL A 314 -141.67 91.76 -38.25
N ASP A 315 -140.32 91.77 -38.18
CA ASP A 315 -139.47 90.81 -38.97
C ASP A 315 -137.89 90.80 -38.83
N ARG A 316 -137.31 89.59 -39.05
CA ARG A 316 -136.06 89.18 -39.83
C ARG A 316 -134.62 88.93 -39.27
N VAL A 317 -133.97 87.84 -39.79
CA VAL A 317 -132.60 87.22 -39.49
C VAL A 317 -132.02 86.37 -40.71
N ARG A 318 -130.70 85.99 -40.84
CA ARG A 318 -130.10 84.97 -41.83
C ARG A 318 -128.61 84.43 -41.58
N TYR A 319 -128.07 83.40 -42.34
CA TYR A 319 -126.80 82.54 -42.19
C TYR A 319 -126.04 81.99 -43.50
N LEU A 320 -124.84 81.27 -43.45
CA LEU A 320 -123.96 80.59 -44.53
C LEU A 320 -122.94 79.40 -44.09
N GLU A 321 -122.09 78.71 -44.96
CA GLU A 321 -121.60 77.23 -44.95
C GLU A 321 -120.05 76.71 -45.05
N GLY A 322 -119.74 75.35 -45.01
CA GLY A 322 -118.41 74.59 -45.18
C GLY A 322 -118.36 72.97 -45.31
N LYS A 323 -117.20 72.21 -45.53
CA LYS A 323 -117.04 70.68 -45.78
C LYS A 323 -115.61 69.93 -45.68
N ASP A 324 -115.50 68.54 -45.79
CA ASP A 324 -114.31 67.58 -45.56
C ASP A 324 -114.17 66.20 -46.41
N PRO A 325 -113.06 65.36 -46.36
CA PRO A 325 -112.77 64.09 -47.13
C PRO A 325 -112.89 62.67 -46.43
N THR A 326 -112.55 61.53 -47.13
CA THR A 326 -113.09 60.14 -46.86
C THR A 326 -112.12 58.92 -46.61
N PRO A 327 -112.59 57.75 -46.07
CA PRO A 327 -111.74 56.73 -45.41
C PRO A 327 -111.07 55.61 -46.24
N THR A 328 -111.44 55.37 -47.49
CA THR A 328 -110.96 54.18 -48.26
C THR A 328 -109.45 54.23 -48.55
N GLU A 329 -108.91 55.42 -48.77
CA GLU A 329 -107.48 55.67 -49.08
C GLU A 329 -106.54 55.33 -47.92
N LEU A 330 -107.07 55.13 -46.71
CA LEU A 330 -106.30 54.73 -45.51
C LEU A 330 -106.10 53.21 -45.40
N HIS A 331 -106.99 52.38 -45.97
CA HIS A 331 -106.92 50.91 -45.79
C HIS A 331 -105.89 50.25 -46.71
N GLU A 332 -105.85 50.58 -48.01
CA GLU A 332 -104.90 49.99 -48.97
C GLU A 332 -103.43 50.20 -48.54
N LYS A 333 -103.16 51.25 -47.78
CA LYS A 333 -101.83 51.61 -47.30
C LYS A 333 -101.36 50.81 -46.08
N ILE A 334 -102.28 50.12 -45.39
CA ILE A 334 -101.99 49.25 -44.24
C ILE A 334 -101.64 47.84 -44.75
N GLU A 335 -102.48 47.26 -45.60
CA GLU A 335 -102.29 45.91 -46.19
C GLU A 335 -100.90 45.74 -46.87
N GLY A 336 -100.45 46.76 -47.61
CA GLY A 336 -99.15 46.75 -48.29
C GLY A 336 -97.92 46.78 -47.36
N LEU A 337 -98.10 47.11 -46.06
CA LEU A 337 -97.02 47.07 -45.07
C LEU A 337 -96.94 45.70 -44.37
N GLU A 338 -98.08 45.02 -44.19
CA GLU A 338 -98.14 43.73 -43.49
C GLU A 338 -97.49 42.59 -44.29
N MET A 339 -97.72 42.50 -45.60
CA MET A 339 -97.04 41.50 -46.44
C MET A 339 -95.50 41.64 -46.42
N ARG A 340 -95.00 42.89 -46.36
CA ARG A 340 -93.56 43.17 -46.32
C ARG A 340 -92.89 42.81 -44.99
N LEU A 341 -93.67 42.66 -43.92
CA LEU A 341 -93.18 42.16 -42.63
C LEU A 341 -92.98 40.65 -42.68
N ALA A 342 -93.98 39.91 -43.19
CA ALA A 342 -93.96 38.44 -43.29
C ALA A 342 -92.76 37.92 -44.11
N GLU A 343 -92.47 38.50 -45.28
CA GLU A 343 -91.29 38.13 -46.10
C GLU A 343 -89.94 38.32 -45.37
N LYS A 344 -89.87 39.17 -44.33
CA LYS A 344 -88.64 39.40 -43.56
C LYS A 344 -88.49 38.46 -42.37
N GLU A 345 -89.60 37.95 -41.83
CA GLU A 345 -89.59 36.95 -40.76
C GLU A 345 -89.17 35.57 -41.30
N GLU A 346 -89.65 35.17 -42.48
CA GLU A 346 -89.26 33.91 -43.14
C GLU A 346 -87.75 33.86 -43.42
N HIS A 347 -87.18 34.91 -44.00
CA HIS A 347 -85.73 35.02 -44.27
C HIS A 347 -84.83 35.10 -43.03
N LEU A 348 -85.38 35.41 -41.84
CA LEU A 348 -84.64 35.33 -40.59
C LEU A 348 -84.53 33.88 -40.12
N LEU A 349 -85.63 33.14 -40.16
CA LEU A 349 -85.69 31.72 -39.76
C LEU A 349 -84.77 30.83 -40.62
N GLU A 350 -84.68 31.08 -41.93
CA GLU A 350 -83.73 30.38 -42.81
C GLU A 350 -82.28 30.58 -42.38
N LYS A 351 -81.91 31.80 -41.96
CA LYS A 351 -80.55 32.15 -41.55
C LYS A 351 -80.17 31.58 -40.20
N ASP A 352 -81.11 31.54 -39.25
CA ASP A 352 -80.87 30.92 -37.94
C ASP A 352 -80.62 29.41 -38.07
N LEU A 353 -81.36 28.72 -38.94
CA LEU A 353 -81.14 27.30 -39.22
C LEU A 353 -79.75 27.03 -39.84
N ILE A 354 -79.32 27.88 -40.78
CA ILE A 354 -77.96 27.83 -41.34
C ILE A 354 -76.91 28.09 -40.26
N PHE A 355 -77.14 29.07 -39.38
CA PHE A 355 -76.23 29.43 -38.29
C PHE A 355 -76.04 28.29 -37.27
N GLU A 356 -77.11 27.59 -36.88
CA GLU A 356 -77.00 26.43 -35.97
C GLU A 356 -76.18 25.30 -36.62
N GLN A 357 -76.42 25.02 -37.91
CA GLN A 357 -75.71 23.97 -38.64
C GLN A 357 -74.22 24.29 -38.83
N VAL A 358 -73.87 25.55 -39.12
CA VAL A 358 -72.48 26.03 -39.21
C VAL A 358 -71.80 25.96 -37.84
N THR A 359 -72.49 26.37 -36.76
CA THR A 359 -71.97 26.32 -35.40
C THR A 359 -71.63 24.89 -34.96
N ARG A 360 -72.55 23.93 -35.20
CA ARG A 360 -72.29 22.50 -34.92
C ARG A 360 -71.10 21.93 -35.69
N LEU A 361 -70.90 22.34 -36.95
CA LEU A 361 -69.74 21.92 -37.75
C LEU A 361 -68.44 22.55 -37.23
N ALA A 362 -68.45 23.83 -36.89
CA ALA A 362 -67.31 24.53 -36.32
C ALA A 362 -66.87 23.93 -34.98
N GLU A 363 -67.80 23.61 -34.07
CA GLU A 363 -67.49 22.93 -32.80
C GLU A 363 -66.91 21.53 -33.00
N ARG A 364 -67.41 20.77 -33.98
CA ARG A 364 -66.89 19.44 -34.31
C ARG A 364 -65.45 19.51 -34.83
N VAL A 365 -65.15 20.50 -35.68
CA VAL A 365 -63.78 20.76 -36.16
C VAL A 365 -62.88 21.22 -35.00
N LYS A 366 -63.37 22.13 -34.14
CA LYS A 366 -62.64 22.61 -32.96
C LYS A 366 -62.27 21.46 -32.00
N LYS A 367 -63.22 20.61 -31.62
CA LYS A 367 -62.95 19.44 -30.76
C LYS A 367 -61.92 18.48 -31.37
N LYS A 368 -61.97 18.25 -32.68
CA LYS A 368 -61.00 17.39 -33.39
C LYS A 368 -59.61 18.03 -33.50
N ALA A 369 -59.53 19.35 -33.60
CA ALA A 369 -58.28 20.10 -33.55
C ALA A 369 -57.69 20.15 -32.13
N GLU A 370 -58.53 20.22 -31.10
CA GLU A 370 -58.13 20.17 -29.69
C GLU A 370 -57.61 18.78 -29.30
N SER A 371 -58.28 17.69 -29.69
CA SER A 371 -57.78 16.33 -29.42
C SER A 371 -56.40 16.07 -30.06
N GLY A 372 -56.17 16.56 -31.29
CA GLY A 372 -54.88 16.41 -31.96
C GLY A 372 -53.74 17.23 -31.34
N LYS A 373 -54.04 18.26 -30.54
CA LYS A 373 -53.00 19.06 -29.84
C LYS A 373 -52.34 18.30 -28.70
N GLU A 374 -53.09 17.46 -27.98
CA GLU A 374 -52.52 16.68 -26.87
C GLU A 374 -51.56 15.61 -27.41
N ASP A 375 -51.99 14.84 -28.42
CA ASP A 375 -51.17 13.81 -29.08
C ASP A 375 -49.88 14.39 -29.68
N THR A 376 -49.97 15.55 -30.35
CA THR A 376 -48.81 16.22 -30.95
C THR A 376 -47.89 16.85 -29.90
N LEU A 377 -48.43 17.33 -28.78
CA LEU A 377 -47.63 17.82 -27.65
C LEU A 377 -46.91 16.67 -26.93
N GLU A 378 -47.56 15.51 -26.75
CA GLU A 378 -46.93 14.32 -26.16
C GLU A 378 -45.82 13.78 -27.08
N LEU A 379 -46.06 13.73 -28.39
CA LEU A 379 -45.04 13.37 -29.37
C LEU A 379 -43.85 14.35 -29.35
N ALA A 380 -44.10 15.66 -29.28
CA ALA A 380 -43.04 16.67 -29.19
C ALA A 380 -42.20 16.53 -27.91
N LYS A 381 -42.83 16.22 -26.76
CA LYS A 381 -42.11 15.89 -25.51
C LYS A 381 -41.22 14.65 -25.69
N LYS A 382 -41.78 13.55 -26.22
CA LYS A 382 -41.03 12.30 -26.49
C LYS A 382 -39.84 12.53 -27.44
N VAL A 383 -40.00 13.33 -28.49
CA VAL A 383 -38.92 13.69 -29.42
C VAL A 383 -37.82 14.51 -28.73
N ASN A 384 -38.19 15.50 -27.91
CA ASN A 384 -37.23 16.30 -27.14
C ASN A 384 -36.46 15.43 -26.11
N ASP A 385 -37.14 14.52 -25.42
CA ASP A 385 -36.50 13.59 -24.47
C ASP A 385 -35.51 12.65 -25.16
N LEU A 386 -35.87 12.13 -26.35
CA LEU A 386 -34.96 11.34 -27.19
C LEU A 386 -33.77 12.17 -27.67
N GLN A 387 -33.98 13.42 -28.09
CA GLN A 387 -32.89 14.31 -28.49
C GLN A 387 -31.96 14.65 -27.32
N ALA A 388 -32.50 14.83 -26.11
CA ALA A 388 -31.71 15.04 -24.90
C ALA A 388 -30.86 13.79 -24.56
N LYS A 389 -31.45 12.60 -24.61
CA LYS A 389 -30.73 11.32 -24.44
C LYS A 389 -29.62 11.14 -25.46
N ILE A 390 -29.88 11.45 -26.75
CA ILE A 390 -28.86 11.40 -27.82
C ILE A 390 -27.72 12.39 -27.52
N LYS A 391 -28.01 13.64 -27.12
CA LYS A 391 -26.98 14.61 -26.73
C LYS A 391 -26.17 14.19 -25.49
N GLU A 392 -26.76 13.41 -24.58
CA GLU A 392 -26.06 12.85 -23.42
C GLU A 392 -25.17 11.67 -23.81
N THR A 393 -25.67 10.70 -24.59
CA THR A 393 -24.87 9.57 -25.06
C THR A 393 -23.75 10.01 -26.00
N THR A 394 -23.97 11.00 -26.88
CA THR A 394 -22.91 11.59 -27.70
C THR A 394 -21.82 12.24 -26.84
N ARG A 395 -22.17 12.96 -25.76
CA ARG A 395 -21.16 13.52 -24.84
C ARG A 395 -20.37 12.43 -24.10
N LYS A 396 -21.05 11.37 -23.63
CA LYS A 396 -20.38 10.20 -23.02
C LYS A 396 -19.46 9.49 -24.01
N MET A 397 -19.88 9.33 -25.26
CA MET A 397 -19.08 8.77 -26.34
C MET A 397 -17.85 9.63 -26.64
N MET A 398 -18.00 10.96 -26.74
CA MET A 398 -16.86 11.88 -26.92
C MET A 398 -15.87 11.80 -25.75
N ALA A 399 -16.35 11.70 -24.51
CA ALA A 399 -15.48 11.52 -23.33
C ALA A 399 -14.70 10.19 -23.39
N MET A 400 -15.37 9.07 -23.70
CA MET A 400 -14.71 7.77 -23.86
C MET A 400 -13.72 7.75 -25.03
N VAL A 401 -14.02 8.44 -26.15
CA VAL A 401 -13.08 8.58 -27.28
C VAL A 401 -11.85 9.37 -26.86
N SER A 402 -12.01 10.48 -26.12
CA SER A 402 -10.88 11.26 -25.60
C SER A 402 -10.02 10.48 -24.60
N GLU A 403 -10.65 9.72 -23.69
CA GLU A 403 -9.97 8.83 -22.75
C GLU A 403 -9.20 7.72 -23.48
N LEU A 404 -9.83 7.09 -24.48
CA LEU A 404 -9.19 6.09 -25.32
C LEU A 404 -7.98 6.68 -26.08
N SER A 405 -8.11 7.90 -26.63
CA SER A 405 -7.00 8.60 -27.30
C SER A 405 -5.84 8.92 -26.34
N MET A 406 -6.12 9.34 -25.10
CA MET A 406 -5.07 9.51 -24.08
C MET A 406 -4.40 8.18 -23.73
N ASN A 407 -5.18 7.11 -23.55
CA ASN A 407 -4.64 5.79 -23.24
C ASN A 407 -3.82 5.21 -24.40
N GLN A 408 -4.21 5.44 -25.65
CA GLN A 408 -3.41 5.11 -26.84
C GLN A 408 -2.10 5.90 -26.90
N ALA A 409 -2.13 7.22 -26.63
CA ALA A 409 -0.93 8.04 -26.58
C ALA A 409 0.03 7.59 -25.46
N ASN A 410 -0.50 7.25 -24.29
CA ASN A 410 0.28 6.70 -23.17
C ASN A 410 0.88 5.33 -23.52
N ALA A 411 0.14 4.44 -24.17
CA ALA A 411 0.63 3.15 -24.61
C ALA A 411 1.77 3.28 -25.65
N LEU A 412 1.63 4.19 -26.62
CA LEU A 412 2.67 4.49 -27.60
C LEU A 412 3.93 5.07 -26.94
N LYS A 413 3.77 5.99 -25.97
CA LYS A 413 4.90 6.55 -25.21
C LYS A 413 5.61 5.48 -24.37
N LEU A 414 4.87 4.60 -23.71
CA LEU A 414 5.46 3.47 -22.98
C LEU A 414 6.18 2.50 -23.91
N GLN A 415 5.64 2.22 -25.09
CA GLN A 415 6.29 1.37 -26.09
C GLN A 415 7.57 2.02 -26.65
N GLN A 416 7.59 3.34 -26.81
CA GLN A 416 8.80 4.08 -27.19
C GLN A 416 9.86 4.01 -26.08
N ASN A 417 9.50 4.34 -24.84
CA ASN A 417 10.40 4.24 -23.69
C ASN A 417 10.99 2.82 -23.54
N LEU A 418 10.18 1.78 -23.79
CA LEU A 418 10.61 0.38 -23.72
C LEU A 418 11.70 0.12 -24.78
N LYS A 419 11.49 0.51 -26.03
CA LYS A 419 12.51 0.40 -27.10
C LYS A 419 13.77 1.21 -26.81
N GLU A 420 13.63 2.40 -26.25
CA GLU A 420 14.78 3.23 -25.84
C GLU A 420 15.60 2.53 -24.74
N LYS A 421 14.93 1.91 -23.75
CA LYS A 421 15.62 1.14 -22.69
C LYS A 421 16.17 -0.20 -23.17
N GLU A 422 15.54 -0.87 -24.13
CA GLU A 422 16.13 -2.04 -24.79
C GLU A 422 17.42 -1.67 -25.55
N ALA A 423 17.40 -0.55 -26.30
CA ALA A 423 18.58 -0.06 -27.01
C ALA A 423 19.70 0.42 -26.06
N GLU A 424 19.37 1.10 -24.97
CA GLU A 424 20.34 1.42 -23.90
C GLU A 424 20.95 0.15 -23.30
N LEU A 425 20.13 -0.87 -23.03
CA LEU A 425 20.59 -2.14 -22.45
C LEU A 425 21.49 -2.92 -23.43
N GLU A 426 21.15 -2.96 -24.72
CA GLU A 426 21.98 -3.57 -25.76
C GLU A 426 23.34 -2.84 -25.87
N GLN A 427 23.35 -1.51 -25.83
CA GLN A 427 24.59 -0.72 -25.76
C GLN A 427 25.40 -1.03 -24.48
N CYS A 428 24.74 -1.17 -23.33
CA CYS A 428 25.39 -1.58 -22.08
C CYS A 428 26.07 -2.95 -22.19
N TYR A 429 25.40 -3.94 -22.82
CA TYR A 429 25.99 -5.25 -23.08
C TYR A 429 27.20 -5.16 -24.03
N ILE A 430 27.10 -4.40 -25.13
CA ILE A 430 28.20 -4.23 -26.09
C ILE A 430 29.43 -3.54 -25.44
N ARG A 431 29.22 -2.55 -24.57
CA ARG A 431 30.32 -1.94 -23.78
C ARG A 431 30.95 -2.95 -22.82
N MET A 432 30.13 -3.71 -22.11
CA MET A 432 30.59 -4.74 -21.17
C MET A 432 31.38 -5.86 -21.86
N GLU A 433 30.99 -6.29 -23.07
CA GLU A 433 31.75 -7.26 -23.89
C GLU A 433 33.12 -6.72 -24.31
N LYS A 434 33.26 -5.40 -24.48
CA LYS A 434 34.55 -4.73 -24.74
C LYS A 434 35.39 -4.50 -23.48
N GLY A 435 34.87 -4.83 -22.30
CA GLY A 435 35.52 -4.56 -21.00
C GLY A 435 35.36 -3.11 -20.52
N GLU A 436 34.50 -2.32 -21.16
CA GLU A 436 34.18 -0.94 -20.77
C GLU A 436 33.04 -0.92 -19.72
N PRO A 437 32.93 0.13 -18.89
CA PRO A 437 31.79 0.29 -17.99
C PRO A 437 30.44 0.29 -18.74
N PRO A 438 29.40 -0.42 -18.25
CA PRO A 438 28.12 -0.53 -18.97
C PRO A 438 27.46 0.82 -19.29
N ASN A 439 27.57 1.81 -18.40
CA ASN A 439 27.10 3.17 -18.60
C ASN A 439 28.00 4.16 -17.83
N ASP A 440 28.10 5.40 -18.31
CA ASP A 440 28.90 6.49 -17.76
C ASP A 440 28.57 6.77 -16.28
N ASP A 441 27.32 6.55 -15.86
CA ASP A 441 26.92 6.71 -14.44
C ASP A 441 27.48 5.60 -13.53
N TYR A 442 27.65 4.38 -14.05
CA TYR A 442 28.36 3.31 -13.33
C TYR A 442 29.86 3.58 -13.26
N GLU A 443 30.45 4.13 -14.32
CA GLU A 443 31.84 4.62 -14.29
C GLU A 443 32.03 5.72 -13.23
N ARG A 444 31.16 6.74 -13.21
CA ARG A 444 31.18 7.80 -12.19
C ARG A 444 30.96 7.25 -10.77
N ALA A 445 30.14 6.22 -10.60
CA ALA A 445 29.94 5.55 -9.31
C ALA A 445 31.19 4.75 -8.87
N TRP A 446 31.83 4.04 -9.80
CA TRP A 446 33.08 3.31 -9.58
C TRP A 446 34.22 4.27 -9.20
N LEU A 447 34.40 5.36 -9.95
CA LEU A 447 35.38 6.41 -9.66
C LEU A 447 35.13 7.12 -8.32
N ARG A 448 33.87 7.23 -7.87
CA ARG A 448 33.56 7.69 -6.49
C ARG A 448 34.06 6.67 -5.46
N MET A 449 33.73 5.38 -5.61
CA MET A 449 34.18 4.35 -4.66
C MET A 449 35.71 4.20 -4.58
N LEU A 450 36.43 4.39 -5.68
CA LEU A 450 37.90 4.44 -5.69
C LEU A 450 38.43 5.60 -4.84
N ARG A 451 37.96 6.84 -5.09
CA ARG A 451 38.35 8.02 -4.28
C ARG A 451 38.01 7.84 -2.80
N ASP A 452 36.81 7.32 -2.50
CA ASP A 452 36.40 7.04 -1.12
C ASP A 452 37.23 5.92 -0.49
N GLY A 453 37.80 5.01 -1.29
CA GLY A 453 38.77 3.99 -0.86
C GLY A 453 40.14 4.59 -0.53
N GLU A 454 40.66 5.48 -1.38
CA GLU A 454 41.93 6.19 -1.19
C GLU A 454 41.89 7.14 0.02
N ILE A 455 40.76 7.80 0.27
CA ILE A 455 40.54 8.60 1.48
C ILE A 455 40.62 7.69 2.71
N ARG A 456 39.83 6.60 2.74
CA ARG A 456 39.84 5.64 3.86
C ARG A 456 41.18 4.92 4.08
N GLN A 457 42.10 4.91 3.12
CA GLN A 457 43.46 4.44 3.35
C GLN A 457 44.34 5.52 3.98
N ARG A 458 44.29 6.76 3.47
CA ARG A 458 45.00 7.89 4.08
C ARG A 458 44.57 8.13 5.52
N ASP A 459 43.27 8.14 5.80
CA ASP A 459 42.74 8.30 7.16
C ASP A 459 43.29 7.23 8.13
N LYS A 460 43.51 6.00 7.64
CA LYS A 460 44.09 4.90 8.45
C LYS A 460 45.59 5.02 8.66
N GLU A 461 46.32 5.54 7.67
CA GLU A 461 47.75 5.80 7.82
C GLU A 461 47.99 6.99 8.76
N GLU A 462 47.14 8.01 8.69
CA GLU A 462 47.17 9.17 9.59
C GLU A 462 46.82 8.78 11.04
N ILE A 463 45.81 7.94 11.26
CA ILE A 463 45.50 7.37 12.59
C ILE A 463 46.69 6.53 13.11
N ARG A 464 47.32 5.70 12.27
CA ARG A 464 48.51 4.92 12.70
C ARG A 464 49.69 5.81 13.10
N LEU A 465 49.93 6.89 12.35
CA LEU A 465 50.96 7.88 12.68
C LEU A 465 50.65 8.57 14.02
N GLN A 466 49.38 8.88 14.30
CA GLN A 466 48.96 9.42 15.60
C GLN A 466 49.12 8.40 16.74
N GLU A 467 48.82 7.11 16.52
CA GLU A 467 49.05 6.04 17.50
C GLU A 467 50.56 5.86 17.80
N ASP A 468 51.41 5.88 16.76
CA ASP A 468 52.88 5.81 16.88
C ASP A 468 53.46 7.06 17.58
N GLU A 469 52.91 8.26 17.35
CA GLU A 469 53.25 9.48 18.09
C GLU A 469 52.81 9.40 19.56
N GLU A 470 51.59 8.95 19.86
CA GLU A 470 51.09 8.78 21.24
C GLU A 470 51.91 7.78 22.05
N GLU A 471 52.48 6.74 21.43
CA GLU A 471 53.45 5.84 22.07
C GLU A 471 54.70 6.60 22.55
N GLN A 472 55.17 7.58 21.78
CA GLN A 472 56.38 8.35 22.06
C GLN A 472 56.25 9.27 23.30
N TYR A 473 55.02 9.59 23.71
CA TYR A 473 54.71 10.41 24.89
C TYR A 473 54.32 9.61 26.15
N LYS A 474 54.51 8.29 26.16
CA LYS A 474 54.23 7.43 27.33
C LYS A 474 55.36 7.47 28.36
N ILE A 475 55.12 8.09 29.52
CA ILE A 475 56.07 8.10 30.64
C ILE A 475 55.91 6.83 31.50
N ALA A 476 57.01 6.37 32.10
CA ALA A 476 57.04 5.26 33.05
C ALA A 476 56.00 5.48 34.18
N GLY A 477 54.96 4.64 34.19
CA GLY A 477 53.75 4.83 35.01
C GLY A 477 52.44 4.73 34.21
N GLY A 478 52.51 4.75 32.87
CA GLY A 478 51.35 4.53 32.00
C GLY A 478 50.45 5.76 31.82
N VAL A 479 50.97 6.95 32.13
CA VAL A 479 50.28 8.23 31.90
C VAL A 479 50.88 8.89 30.66
N THR A 480 50.07 9.02 29.60
CA THR A 480 50.43 9.79 28.39
C THR A 480 50.41 11.28 28.72
N THR A 481 51.44 12.02 28.31
CA THR A 481 51.49 13.48 28.52
C THR A 481 51.49 14.22 27.19
N THR A 482 50.71 15.30 27.07
CA THR A 482 50.74 16.20 25.89
C THR A 482 51.79 17.30 26.00
N ALA A 483 52.69 17.22 26.99
CA ALA A 483 53.79 18.16 27.15
C ALA A 483 55.03 17.70 26.38
N GLU A 484 55.55 18.54 25.47
CA GLU A 484 56.84 18.32 24.81
C GLU A 484 57.93 17.98 25.86
N PRO A 485 58.65 16.85 25.73
CA PRO A 485 59.71 16.51 26.66
C PRO A 485 60.83 17.55 26.55
N ARG A 486 61.06 18.30 27.64
CA ARG A 486 62.05 19.37 27.67
C ARG A 486 63.45 18.80 27.38
N PRO A 487 64.20 19.35 26.40
CA PRO A 487 65.59 18.97 26.17
C PRO A 487 66.41 19.14 27.45
N ASN A 488 66.83 18.03 28.03
CA ASN A 488 67.54 17.98 29.32
C ASN A 488 69.07 18.10 29.16
N ALA A 489 69.56 17.95 27.94
CA ALA A 489 70.95 18.12 27.56
C ALA A 489 71.06 18.92 26.25
N TYR A 490 72.22 19.53 26.02
CA TYR A 490 72.63 20.05 24.71
C TYR A 490 73.82 19.26 24.18
N ILE A 491 73.99 19.29 22.86
CA ILE A 491 75.18 18.83 22.18
C ILE A 491 75.97 20.10 21.82
N PRO A 492 77.25 20.25 22.25
CA PRO A 492 78.08 21.36 21.82
C PRO A 492 78.50 21.19 20.35
N ASP A 493 78.33 22.22 19.53
CA ASP A 493 78.69 22.23 18.10
C ASP A 493 80.20 22.47 17.85
N ASP A 494 81.07 21.92 18.71
CA ASP A 494 82.52 22.14 18.65
C ASP A 494 83.22 20.88 18.10
N ASP A 495 83.72 20.94 16.86
CA ASP A 495 84.18 19.82 16.00
C ASP A 495 85.41 19.04 16.53
N SER A 496 85.78 19.18 17.81
CA SER A 496 86.97 18.59 18.43
C SER A 496 86.69 17.46 19.45
N GLU A 497 85.43 17.21 19.85
CA GLU A 497 85.07 16.09 20.73
C GLU A 497 83.82 15.32 20.23
N LEU A 498 83.72 14.03 20.58
CA LEU A 498 82.54 13.21 20.29
C LEU A 498 81.26 13.80 20.92
N PRO A 499 80.11 13.81 20.21
CA PRO A 499 78.88 14.48 20.67
C PRO A 499 78.18 13.71 21.80
N ILE A 500 78.68 13.86 23.02
CA ILE A 500 78.08 13.34 24.25
C ILE A 500 77.13 14.40 24.83
N PRO A 501 75.82 14.13 24.99
CA PRO A 501 74.88 15.10 25.52
C PRO A 501 75.26 15.57 26.93
N ARG A 502 75.45 16.88 27.12
CA ARG A 502 75.80 17.48 28.42
C ARG A 502 74.57 18.12 29.07
N PRO A 503 74.27 17.82 30.35
CA PRO A 503 73.08 18.36 31.01
C PRO A 503 73.17 19.88 31.16
N TYR A 504 72.06 20.58 30.96
CA TYR A 504 71.99 22.01 31.29
C TYR A 504 72.23 22.20 32.79
N GLY A 505 73.21 23.03 33.14
CA GLY A 505 73.56 23.33 34.53
C GLY A 505 72.51 24.18 35.25
N LYS A 506 72.94 24.90 36.30
CA LYS A 506 72.06 25.70 37.18
C LYS A 506 71.31 26.88 36.49
N HIS A 507 71.51 27.07 35.20
CA HIS A 507 70.93 28.11 34.34
C HIS A 507 70.35 27.51 33.05
N ALA A 508 69.41 26.57 33.17
CA ALA A 508 68.73 25.98 32.01
C ALA A 508 67.85 27.02 31.28
N PRO A 509 67.80 27.02 29.93
CA PRO A 509 66.95 27.94 29.16
C PRO A 509 65.46 27.76 29.47
N PHE A 510 64.74 28.87 29.64
CA PHE A 510 63.29 28.89 29.81
C PHE A 510 62.61 29.25 28.49
N LYS A 511 61.89 28.31 27.87
CA LYS A 511 60.99 28.56 26.71
C LYS A 511 59.75 29.31 27.24
N PRO A 512 59.50 30.58 26.86
CA PRO A 512 58.28 31.29 27.24
C PRO A 512 57.05 30.60 26.67
N SER A 513 55.95 30.58 27.42
CA SER A 513 54.68 30.04 26.92
C SER A 513 54.15 30.88 25.77
N GLU A 514 53.73 30.25 24.68
CA GLU A 514 53.12 30.94 23.55
C GLU A 514 51.76 31.58 23.95
N PRO A 515 51.45 32.79 23.46
CA PRO A 515 50.16 33.42 23.72
C PRO A 515 49.03 32.66 23.01
N GLY A 516 47.94 32.41 23.73
CA GLY A 516 46.80 31.64 23.23
C GLY A 516 46.13 32.24 21.99
N SER A 517 45.37 31.39 21.28
CA SER A 517 44.80 31.60 19.92
C SER A 517 43.75 32.70 19.75
N THR A 518 43.72 33.71 20.64
CA THR A 518 42.72 34.78 20.67
C THR A 518 43.13 36.07 19.95
N MET A 519 44.20 36.08 19.14
CA MET A 519 44.47 37.18 18.20
C MET A 519 43.92 36.86 16.80
N ARG A 520 42.76 37.46 16.50
CA ARG A 520 42.18 37.49 15.14
C ARG A 520 42.68 38.72 14.40
N HIS A 521 43.43 38.54 13.31
CA HIS A 521 43.63 39.59 12.32
C HIS A 521 42.47 39.58 11.32
N ILE A 522 41.80 40.73 11.16
CA ILE A 522 40.67 40.92 10.24
C ILE A 522 41.14 41.81 9.09
N LEU A 523 40.91 41.37 7.85
CA LEU A 523 41.02 42.21 6.66
C LEU A 523 39.66 42.26 5.93
N ASN A 524 39.09 43.47 5.90
CA ASN A 524 37.90 43.82 5.12
C ASN A 524 38.33 44.62 3.90
N VAL A 525 37.87 44.29 2.69
CA VAL A 525 37.73 45.26 1.58
C VAL A 525 36.47 44.96 0.78
N LEU A 526 35.67 46.01 0.54
CA LEU A 526 34.50 46.02 -0.34
C LEU A 526 34.87 46.51 -1.73
N SER A 527 34.18 45.98 -2.74
CA SER A 527 33.79 46.61 -4.02
C SER A 527 34.73 47.61 -4.73
N LEU A 528 35.04 47.35 -6.01
CA LEU A 528 34.55 48.24 -7.09
C LEU A 528 34.53 47.56 -8.47
N ASN A 529 33.59 48.00 -9.32
CA ASN A 529 33.57 47.73 -10.76
C ASN A 529 34.67 48.54 -11.48
N ARG A 530 35.20 48.04 -12.61
CA ARG A 530 34.90 48.58 -13.97
C ARG A 530 35.57 47.75 -15.09
N SER A 531 34.94 47.76 -16.27
CA SER A 531 35.26 47.04 -17.50
C SER A 531 36.09 47.84 -18.52
N LEU A 532 36.88 47.12 -19.33
CA LEU A 532 37.15 47.24 -20.80
C LEU A 532 38.21 46.16 -21.10
N GLN A 533 38.00 45.07 -21.85
CA GLN A 533 37.53 44.87 -23.23
C GLN A 533 38.61 45.08 -24.31
N LEU A 534 39.06 43.98 -24.91
CA LEU A 534 39.57 43.89 -26.28
C LEU A 534 39.36 42.44 -26.78
N CYS A 535 38.89 42.29 -28.01
CA CYS A 535 38.31 41.05 -28.54
C CYS A 535 39.24 40.37 -29.56
N HIS A 536 39.02 39.09 -29.84
CA HIS A 536 38.78 38.57 -31.20
C HIS A 536 38.24 37.12 -31.15
N GLU A 537 37.08 36.91 -31.80
CA GLU A 537 36.59 35.70 -32.54
C GLU A 537 36.79 34.27 -31.93
N THR A 538 35.79 33.36 -31.90
CA THR A 538 34.57 33.22 -32.71
C THR A 538 33.34 32.70 -31.92
N ASP A 539 32.17 33.27 -32.22
CA ASP A 539 30.79 32.82 -31.95
C ASP A 539 30.03 32.86 -33.32
N PRO A 540 28.73 32.48 -33.51
CA PRO A 540 27.66 32.16 -32.55
C PRO A 540 26.93 30.81 -32.88
N ASP A 541 25.77 30.35 -32.38
CA ASP A 541 24.58 30.84 -31.62
C ASP A 541 24.06 29.64 -30.77
N SER A 542 23.22 29.70 -29.72
CA SER A 542 22.73 30.76 -28.82
C SER A 542 22.10 30.07 -27.59
N CYS A 543 22.50 30.52 -26.38
CA CYS A 543 21.63 31.07 -25.31
C CYS A 543 20.08 31.01 -25.43
N VAL A 544 19.28 30.97 -24.34
CA VAL A 544 19.52 30.70 -22.90
C VAL A 544 18.18 30.59 -22.12
N LEU A 545 18.22 29.92 -20.96
CA LEU A 545 17.28 29.86 -19.81
C LEU A 545 15.75 29.63 -19.95
N GLU A 546 15.32 28.82 -18.99
CA GLU A 546 13.99 28.70 -18.38
C GLU A 546 13.33 30.03 -17.99
N GLN A 547 12.00 30.10 -18.13
CA GLN A 547 11.14 30.79 -17.16
C GLN A 547 9.78 30.07 -17.00
N ILE A 548 9.60 29.50 -15.81
CA ILE A 548 8.51 29.78 -14.87
C ILE A 548 7.12 30.04 -15.48
N ILE A 549 6.20 29.10 -15.21
CA ILE A 549 4.77 29.25 -15.43
C ILE A 549 4.18 30.17 -14.34
N THR A 550 3.54 31.27 -14.73
CA THR A 550 2.55 31.96 -13.89
C THR A 550 1.24 32.16 -14.65
N ALA A 551 0.14 31.76 -14.03
CA ALA A 551 -1.20 32.00 -14.55
C ALA A 551 -1.61 33.46 -14.31
N VAL A 552 -2.31 34.06 -15.27
CA VAL A 552 -3.04 35.32 -15.08
C VAL A 552 -4.50 35.10 -15.47
N SER A 553 -5.35 35.08 -14.46
CA SER A 553 -6.80 35.20 -14.58
C SER A 553 -7.19 36.63 -14.92
N TRP A 554 -8.19 36.82 -15.78
CA TRP A 554 -8.99 38.04 -15.82
C TRP A 554 -10.48 37.71 -15.85
N ASP A 555 -11.23 38.33 -14.95
CA ASP A 555 -12.69 38.26 -14.86
C ASP A 555 -13.23 39.68 -14.58
N ARG A 556 -14.37 40.03 -15.20
CA ARG A 556 -15.21 41.25 -15.00
C ARG A 556 -14.59 42.63 -15.33
N LEU A 557 -15.32 43.63 -15.86
CA LEU A 557 -16.70 44.08 -15.59
C LEU A 557 -17.37 44.83 -16.79
N LEU A 558 -18.72 44.73 -16.87
CA LEU A 558 -19.70 45.70 -17.43
C LEU A 558 -19.68 45.97 -18.97
N GLN A 559 -20.80 46.26 -19.67
CA GLN A 559 -22.18 46.58 -19.25
C GLN A 559 -23.24 46.16 -20.32
N LEU A 560 -24.51 46.00 -19.94
CA LEU A 560 -25.63 45.69 -20.84
C LEU A 560 -26.10 46.91 -21.67
N TYR A 561 -26.60 46.69 -22.90
CA TYR A 561 -28.00 46.97 -23.33
C TYR A 561 -28.25 46.42 -24.77
N PRO A 562 -29.49 46.39 -25.33
CA PRO A 562 -29.99 45.18 -25.98
C PRO A 562 -30.29 45.32 -27.48
N GLY A 563 -30.43 44.20 -28.19
CA GLY A 563 -30.97 44.19 -29.55
C GLY A 563 -31.08 42.78 -30.11
N THR A 564 -32.31 42.31 -30.31
CA THR A 564 -32.60 41.24 -31.27
C THR A 564 -32.62 41.84 -32.68
N ASP A 565 -31.99 41.19 -33.66
CA ASP A 565 -32.62 40.80 -34.94
C ASP A 565 -31.64 40.06 -35.86
N TYR A 566 -32.16 39.58 -36.99
CA TYR A 566 -31.69 38.41 -37.74
C TYR A 566 -30.87 38.72 -39.01
N TYR A 567 -30.26 37.67 -39.58
CA TYR A 567 -29.74 37.49 -40.94
C TYR A 567 -28.38 38.09 -41.38
N SER A 568 -27.39 37.18 -41.39
CA SER A 568 -26.48 36.84 -42.52
C SER A 568 -25.92 37.91 -43.46
N CYS A 569 -24.59 37.88 -43.65
CA CYS A 569 -24.01 38.04 -44.98
C CYS A 569 -22.78 37.14 -45.19
N ILE A 570 -22.65 36.60 -46.41
CA ILE A 570 -21.56 35.72 -46.86
C ILE A 570 -20.52 36.56 -47.59
N LEU A 571 -19.24 36.38 -47.23
CA LEU A 571 -18.04 36.67 -48.03
C LEU A 571 -16.90 35.89 -47.35
N GLY A 572 -16.16 34.97 -47.97
CA GLY A 572 -16.08 34.64 -49.39
C GLY A 572 -14.64 34.72 -49.87
N GLN A 573 -13.83 33.71 -49.56
CA GLN A 573 -12.56 33.48 -50.26
C GLN A 573 -12.48 32.01 -50.69
N ILE A 574 -12.72 31.80 -51.98
CA ILE A 574 -12.42 30.56 -52.69
C ILE A 574 -11.04 30.71 -53.29
N LEU A 575 -10.14 29.78 -53.01
CA LEU A 575 -8.95 29.53 -53.83
C LEU A 575 -8.94 28.04 -54.20
N THR A 576 -9.51 27.74 -55.36
CA THR A 576 -9.43 26.41 -55.97
C THR A 576 -8.08 26.21 -56.65
N VAL A 577 -7.41 25.10 -56.38
CA VAL A 577 -6.63 24.41 -57.42
C VAL A 577 -7.12 22.97 -57.49
N VAL A 578 -7.60 22.60 -58.67
CA VAL A 578 -8.04 21.25 -59.00
C VAL A 578 -6.85 20.48 -59.56
N SER A 579 -6.53 19.32 -58.99
CA SER A 579 -5.72 18.30 -59.65
C SER A 579 -6.46 16.96 -59.61
N TRP A 580 -7.08 16.60 -60.73
CA TRP A 580 -7.56 15.24 -60.96
C TRP A 580 -6.41 14.38 -61.48
N ASN A 581 -6.21 13.22 -60.87
CA ASN A 581 -5.59 12.08 -61.55
C ASN A 581 -6.34 10.80 -61.15
N ARG A 582 -6.50 9.85 -62.09
CA ARG A 582 -7.60 8.88 -62.09
C ARG A 582 -7.14 7.45 -62.41
N LEU A 583 -7.32 6.52 -61.47
CA LEU A 583 -7.39 5.05 -61.68
C LEU A 583 -8.00 4.43 -60.39
N LEU A 584 -9.28 4.03 -60.37
CA LEU A 584 -9.82 2.69 -60.73
C LEU A 584 -9.20 1.56 -59.87
N GLN A 585 -9.87 1.09 -58.80
CA GLN A 585 -10.82 -0.06 -58.70
C GLN A 585 -10.20 -1.10 -57.71
N LEU A 586 -10.88 -1.84 -56.82
CA LEU A 586 -12.27 -2.36 -56.75
C LEU A 586 -12.86 -2.38 -55.30
N TYR A 587 -14.19 -2.56 -55.24
CA TYR A 587 -15.13 -2.73 -54.09
C TYR A 587 -15.20 -4.21 -53.59
N PRO A 588 -16.16 -4.69 -52.71
CA PRO A 588 -17.27 -4.04 -51.97
C PRO A 588 -17.51 -4.44 -50.48
N GLY A 589 -18.49 -3.76 -49.85
CA GLY A 589 -19.31 -4.27 -48.72
C GLY A 589 -20.09 -3.14 -48.03
N THR A 590 -21.28 -2.71 -48.51
CA THR A 590 -22.64 -3.17 -48.08
C THR A 590 -22.85 -3.07 -46.55
N ASP A 591 -23.75 -2.25 -45.97
CA ASP A 591 -25.15 -2.03 -46.35
C ASP A 591 -25.78 -0.68 -45.91
N TYR A 592 -26.65 -0.15 -46.80
CA TYR A 592 -28.02 0.39 -46.59
C TYR A 592 -28.47 1.08 -45.27
N TYR A 593 -28.98 2.32 -45.34
CA TYR A 593 -30.41 2.60 -45.64
C TYR A 593 -30.80 4.11 -45.69
N SER A 594 -31.66 4.45 -46.65
CA SER A 594 -32.68 5.54 -46.68
C SER A 594 -32.31 6.98 -46.28
N CYS A 595 -32.10 7.83 -47.29
CA CYS A 595 -32.45 9.26 -47.19
C CYS A 595 -33.97 9.43 -47.22
N ILE A 596 -34.56 10.10 -46.22
CA ILE A 596 -35.92 10.65 -46.32
C ILE A 596 -35.82 12.13 -46.70
N LEU A 597 -36.30 12.47 -47.89
CA LEU A 597 -36.51 13.84 -48.34
C LEU A 597 -37.73 14.43 -47.62
N GLY A 598 -37.48 15.17 -46.54
CA GLY A 598 -38.48 15.98 -45.85
C GLY A 598 -38.50 17.40 -46.41
N GLN A 599 -39.60 17.79 -47.09
CA GLN A 599 -39.78 19.14 -47.63
C GLN A 599 -39.88 20.18 -46.50
N ILE A 600 -39.03 21.20 -46.52
CA ILE A 600 -39.20 22.39 -45.66
C ILE A 600 -40.23 23.31 -46.34
N ILE A 601 -41.47 23.25 -45.87
CA ILE A 601 -42.47 24.29 -46.14
C ILE A 601 -42.24 25.42 -45.12
N THR A 602 -41.72 26.54 -45.59
CA THR A 602 -41.57 27.76 -44.79
C THR A 602 -42.93 28.41 -44.56
N VAL A 603 -43.43 28.41 -43.33
CA VAL A 603 -44.55 29.27 -42.93
C VAL A 603 -43.98 30.65 -42.58
N VAL A 604 -44.32 31.64 -43.40
CA VAL A 604 -44.09 33.06 -43.12
C VAL A 604 -45.12 33.52 -42.10
N HIS A 605 -44.69 34.07 -40.98
CA HIS A 605 -45.55 34.88 -40.11
C HIS A 605 -45.04 36.31 -40.06
N TRP A 606 -45.83 37.23 -40.62
CA TRP A 606 -45.71 38.66 -40.36
C TRP A 606 -46.25 38.99 -38.97
N ASN A 607 -45.70 40.03 -38.34
CA ASN A 607 -46.24 40.62 -37.11
C ASN A 607 -46.05 42.15 -37.13
N ARG A 608 -47.16 42.87 -37.31
CA ARG A 608 -47.47 44.32 -37.08
C ARG A 608 -48.63 44.68 -38.03
N PHE A 609 -49.72 45.32 -37.61
CA PHE A 609 -50.11 45.88 -36.31
C PHE A 609 -51.41 45.25 -35.79
#